data_AF-A0A957ZG69-F1
#
_entry.id   AF-A0A957ZG69-F1
#
_cell.length_a   1.000
_cell.length_b   1.000
_cell.length_c   1.000
_cell.angle_alpha   90.00
_cell.angle_beta   90.00
_cell.angle_gamma   90.00
#
_symmetry.space_group_name_H-M   'P 1'
#
loop_
_entity.id
_entity.type
_entity.pdbx_description
1 polymer ?
#
loop_
_entity_poly.entity_id
_entity_poly.type
_entity_poly.pdbx_seq_one_letter_code
_entity_poly.pdbx_strand_id
1 'polypeptide(L)'
;MTQPRIPRYQPIKVVDIEVTQPIETIRDLEHYASVKGLVRLHGAPLGYVQLGVVNGCCPAVDISRVILEQYGWPMARHLISDRLMQPLPAAELSLPDLLHTEHAPYAGPTPLVTVAVCTRDRTEDLALCLDALAQLRYAALEILIVDNAPSNDATESLIRTRYPQVRYCREPRPGLSWARNRAILEASGEIIAFTDDDVVVDPNWVAALSQTFVENPDAMAVTGLVVPYELETEPQILFEVHGGFGRGFERQRYQIEGKWQRQTAHYHGAGKFGTGANMAFRRRLFDLIGYFDPALGVGTVTNGG
;
A
#
# COMPACT_ATOMS: atom_id res chain seq x y z
N MET A 1 30.16 -34.30 18.21
CA MET A 1 29.93 -32.90 17.84
C MET A 1 28.60 -32.82 17.12
N THR A 2 27.54 -32.46 17.83
CA THR A 2 26.22 -32.20 17.28
C THR A 2 26.30 -30.92 16.45
N GLN A 3 26.05 -31.01 15.14
CA GLN A 3 25.86 -29.82 14.31
C GLN A 3 24.79 -28.94 14.97
N PRO A 4 24.99 -27.61 15.09
CA PRO A 4 23.94 -26.73 15.58
C PRO A 4 22.74 -26.87 14.64
N ARG A 5 21.60 -27.33 15.19
CA ARG A 5 20.33 -27.33 14.48
C ARG A 5 20.07 -25.89 14.04
N ILE A 6 20.03 -25.66 12.73
CA ILE A 6 19.47 -24.43 12.16
C ILE A 6 18.07 -24.28 12.81
N PRO A 7 17.74 -23.13 13.43
CA PRO A 7 16.44 -22.96 14.05
C PRO A 7 15.36 -23.29 13.01
N ARG A 8 14.43 -24.18 13.39
CA ARG A 8 13.32 -24.52 12.51
C ARG A 8 12.52 -23.26 12.26
N TYR A 9 12.41 -22.89 10.99
CA TYR A 9 11.47 -21.92 10.49
C TYR A 9 10.07 -22.09 11.13
N GLN A 10 9.46 -20.98 11.54
CA GLN A 10 8.08 -20.92 12.00
C GLN A 10 7.38 -19.68 11.41
N PRO A 11 6.16 -19.83 10.87
CA PRO A 11 5.34 -18.73 10.36
C PRO A 11 5.10 -17.61 11.37
N ILE A 12 4.84 -16.41 10.85
CA ILE A 12 4.36 -15.25 11.60
C ILE A 12 2.96 -14.90 11.11
N LYS A 13 1.99 -14.86 12.03
CA LYS A 13 0.63 -14.50 11.65
C LYS A 13 0.56 -13.01 11.38
N VAL A 14 0.23 -12.61 10.16
CA VAL A 14 -0.06 -11.20 9.85
C VAL A 14 -1.54 -10.93 10.15
N VAL A 15 -1.82 -9.83 10.86
CA VAL A 15 -3.18 -9.36 11.14
C VAL A 15 -3.27 -7.84 11.00
N ASP A 16 -4.47 -7.35 10.74
CA ASP A 16 -4.82 -5.93 10.79
C ASP A 16 -5.65 -5.66 12.06
N ILE A 17 -5.33 -4.61 12.81
CA ILE A 17 -5.95 -4.27 14.09
C ILE A 17 -6.43 -2.83 14.03
N GLU A 18 -7.71 -2.65 13.76
CA GLU A 18 -8.38 -1.36 13.85
C GLU A 18 -8.81 -1.11 15.31
N VAL A 19 -8.17 -0.14 15.97
CA VAL A 19 -8.39 0.12 17.41
C VAL A 19 -9.76 0.70 17.73
N THR A 20 -10.50 1.17 16.72
CA THR A 20 -11.91 1.57 16.88
C THR A 20 -12.88 0.40 16.90
N GLN A 21 -12.42 -0.82 16.59
CA GLN A 21 -13.21 -2.04 16.71
C GLN A 21 -12.87 -2.78 18.01
N PRO A 22 -13.78 -3.62 18.54
CA PRO A 22 -13.46 -4.47 19.69
C PRO A 22 -12.21 -5.32 19.42
N ILE A 23 -11.20 -5.19 20.28
CA ILE A 23 -10.00 -6.02 20.21
C ILE A 23 -10.33 -7.40 20.76
N GLU A 24 -10.34 -8.41 19.88
CA GLU A 24 -10.62 -9.78 20.24
C GLU A 24 -9.34 -10.60 20.49
N THR A 25 -9.50 -11.73 21.18
CA THR A 25 -8.39 -12.68 21.35
C THR A 25 -8.16 -13.39 20.03
N ILE A 26 -6.92 -13.33 19.53
CA ILE A 26 -6.53 -14.05 18.31
C ILE A 26 -6.27 -15.51 18.69
N ARG A 27 -6.95 -16.44 18.03
CA ARG A 27 -6.91 -17.89 18.29
C ARG A 27 -6.30 -18.63 17.09
N ASP A 28 -6.18 -19.95 17.23
CA ASP A 28 -5.70 -20.87 16.19
C ASP A 28 -4.26 -20.55 15.75
N LEU A 29 -3.40 -20.25 16.74
CA LEU A 29 -2.01 -19.84 16.54
C LEU A 29 -0.99 -20.94 16.85
N GLU A 30 -1.39 -22.21 16.94
CA GLU A 30 -0.53 -23.33 17.37
C GLU A 30 0.71 -23.52 16.50
N HIS A 31 0.64 -23.10 15.23
CA HIS A 31 1.72 -23.23 14.26
C HIS A 31 2.54 -21.95 14.06
N TYR A 32 2.14 -20.84 14.69
CA TYR A 32 2.77 -19.55 14.51
C TYR A 32 3.75 -19.25 15.66
N ALA A 33 4.91 -18.70 15.32
CA ALA A 33 5.88 -18.24 16.32
C ALA A 33 5.39 -16.97 17.05
N SER A 34 4.70 -16.11 16.32
CA SER A 34 4.27 -14.80 16.78
C SER A 34 3.22 -14.21 15.85
N VAL A 35 2.60 -13.12 16.27
CA VAL A 35 1.70 -12.30 15.46
C VAL A 35 2.40 -10.97 15.15
N LYS A 36 2.37 -10.55 13.89
CA LYS A 36 2.71 -9.20 13.44
C LYS A 36 1.41 -8.46 13.10
N GLY A 37 0.98 -7.57 13.99
CA GLY A 37 -0.26 -6.81 13.84
C GLY A 37 0.00 -5.41 13.30
N LEU A 38 -0.58 -5.07 12.15
CA LEU A 38 -0.67 -3.68 11.68
C LEU A 38 -1.72 -2.96 12.50
N VAL A 39 -1.31 -1.99 13.31
CA VAL A 39 -2.22 -1.20 14.14
C VAL A 39 -2.71 0.00 13.36
N ARG A 40 -4.02 0.21 13.36
CA ARG A 40 -4.68 1.34 12.71
C ARG A 40 -5.60 2.07 13.66
N LEU A 41 -5.78 3.35 13.39
CA LEU A 41 -6.81 4.18 13.97
C LEU A 41 -7.52 4.90 12.83
N HIS A 42 -8.83 4.70 12.72
CA HIS A 42 -9.64 5.28 11.65
C HIS A 42 -9.14 4.91 10.24
N GLY A 43 -8.62 3.69 10.08
CA GLY A 43 -8.00 3.21 8.85
C GLY A 43 -6.57 3.70 8.60
N ALA A 44 -6.08 4.71 9.33
CA ALA A 44 -4.72 5.20 9.20
C ALA A 44 -3.72 4.30 9.94
N PRO A 45 -2.67 3.80 9.27
CA PRO A 45 -1.69 2.92 9.90
C PRO A 45 -0.79 3.70 10.88
N LEU A 46 -0.72 3.22 12.12
CA LEU A 46 0.10 3.79 13.19
C LEU A 46 1.46 3.09 13.31
N GLY A 47 1.48 1.77 13.09
CA GLY A 47 2.69 0.98 13.24
C GLY A 47 2.43 -0.52 13.32
N TYR A 48 3.46 -1.29 13.61
CA TYR A 48 3.33 -2.72 13.91
C TYR A 48 3.44 -3.01 15.40
N VAL A 49 2.67 -3.98 15.89
CA VAL A 49 2.97 -4.68 17.13
C VAL A 49 3.47 -6.08 16.82
N GLN A 50 4.50 -6.52 17.55
CA GLN A 50 4.90 -7.93 17.59
C GLN A 50 4.36 -8.54 18.87
N LEU A 51 3.57 -9.61 18.74
CA LEU A 51 2.91 -10.25 19.87
C LEU A 51 3.36 -11.71 19.96
N GLY A 52 3.68 -12.15 21.18
CA GLY A 52 3.98 -13.55 21.45
C GLY A 52 2.72 -14.40 21.40
N VAL A 53 2.86 -15.66 20.97
CA VAL A 53 1.80 -16.66 21.06
C VAL A 53 1.94 -17.44 22.37
N VAL A 54 0.87 -17.53 23.15
CA VAL A 54 0.82 -18.29 24.41
C VAL A 54 -0.34 -19.27 24.33
N ASN A 55 -0.04 -20.57 24.46
CA ASN A 55 -1.04 -21.65 24.37
C ASN A 55 -1.94 -21.55 23.12
N GLY A 56 -1.34 -21.28 21.94
CA GLY A 56 -2.07 -21.18 20.68
C GLY A 56 -2.93 -19.92 20.52
N CYS A 57 -2.77 -18.90 21.38
CA CYS A 57 -3.53 -17.66 21.28
C CYS A 57 -2.73 -16.41 21.64
N CYS A 58 -3.27 -15.25 21.29
CA CYS A 58 -2.84 -13.95 21.76
C CYS A 58 -4.02 -13.26 22.47
N PRO A 59 -4.04 -13.18 23.81
CA PRO A 59 -5.15 -12.61 24.56
C PRO A 59 -5.40 -11.14 24.22
N ALA A 60 -6.67 -10.75 24.10
CA ALA A 60 -7.09 -9.37 23.80
C ALA A 60 -6.48 -8.32 24.75
N VAL A 61 -6.32 -8.67 26.03
CA VAL A 61 -5.72 -7.81 27.05
C VAL A 61 -4.23 -7.54 26.78
N ASP A 62 -3.50 -8.54 26.28
CA ASP A 62 -2.09 -8.40 25.95
C ASP A 62 -1.93 -7.56 24.67
N ILE A 63 -2.79 -7.78 23.68
CA ILE A 63 -2.86 -6.97 22.46
C ILE A 63 -3.11 -5.50 22.82
N SER A 64 -4.17 -5.24 23.60
CA SER A 64 -4.55 -3.88 24.00
C SER A 64 -3.43 -3.20 24.80
N ARG A 65 -2.81 -3.91 25.73
CA ARG A 65 -1.69 -3.38 26.53
C ARG A 65 -0.52 -2.97 25.65
N VAL A 66 -0.06 -3.86 24.76
CA VAL A 66 1.08 -3.58 23.87
C VAL A 66 0.78 -2.41 22.93
N ILE A 67 -0.44 -2.34 22.40
CA ILE A 67 -0.87 -1.21 21.56
C ILE A 67 -0.82 0.11 22.34
N LEU A 68 -1.38 0.15 23.55
CA LEU A 68 -1.39 1.37 24.36
C LEU A 68 0.02 1.81 24.78
N GLU A 69 0.88 0.86 25.15
CA GLU A 69 2.28 1.12 25.51
C GLU A 69 3.10 1.71 24.35
N GLN A 70 2.89 1.20 23.13
CA GLN A 70 3.67 1.63 21.95
C GLN A 70 3.05 2.82 21.21
N TYR A 71 1.72 2.87 21.13
CA TYR A 71 0.98 3.78 20.24
C TYR A 71 0.00 4.70 20.97
N GLY A 72 -0.06 4.71 22.30
CA GLY A 72 -0.95 5.59 23.05
C GLY A 72 -0.79 7.08 22.71
N TRP A 73 0.45 7.55 22.57
CA TRP A 73 0.71 8.95 22.17
C TRP A 73 0.40 9.22 20.68
N PRO A 74 0.85 8.40 19.71
CA PRO A 74 0.39 8.49 18.33
C PRO A 74 -1.14 8.52 18.18
N MET A 75 -1.86 7.66 18.91
CA MET A 75 -3.33 7.63 18.93
C MET A 75 -3.90 8.95 19.48
N ALA A 76 -3.41 9.41 20.63
CA ALA A 76 -3.87 10.68 21.21
C ALA A 76 -3.65 11.85 20.24
N ARG A 77 -2.47 11.92 19.59
CA ARG A 77 -2.17 12.95 18.58
C ARG A 77 -3.13 12.89 17.39
N HIS A 78 -3.44 11.69 16.91
CA HIS A 78 -4.38 11.49 15.80
C HIS A 78 -5.79 11.96 16.18
N LEU A 79 -6.31 11.54 17.33
CA LEU A 79 -7.63 11.96 17.83
C LEU A 79 -7.73 13.49 18.02
N ILE A 80 -6.67 14.12 18.56
CA ILE A 80 -6.60 15.57 18.68
C ILE A 80 -6.62 16.22 17.29
N SER A 81 -5.86 15.71 16.34
CA SER A 81 -5.85 16.22 14.97
C SER A 81 -7.23 16.12 14.32
N ASP A 82 -7.90 14.97 14.42
CA ASP A 82 -9.25 14.77 13.90
C ASP A 82 -10.22 15.78 14.51
N ARG A 83 -10.11 16.00 15.82
CA ARG A 83 -11.00 16.92 16.52
C ARG A 83 -10.77 18.38 16.13
N LEU A 84 -9.52 18.79 15.95
CA LEU A 84 -9.18 20.15 15.52
C LEU A 84 -9.66 20.45 14.09
N MET A 85 -9.89 19.43 13.27
CA MET A 85 -10.42 19.56 11.92
C MET A 85 -11.96 19.66 11.89
N GLN A 86 -12.64 19.46 13.01
CA GLN A 86 -14.09 19.57 13.13
C GLN A 86 -14.51 20.90 13.77
N PRO A 87 -15.73 21.41 13.49
CA PRO A 87 -16.26 22.57 14.17
C PRO A 87 -16.25 22.38 15.70
N LEU A 88 -15.71 23.37 16.42
CA LEU A 88 -15.74 23.35 17.88
C LEU A 88 -17.20 23.44 18.36
N PRO A 89 -17.66 22.55 19.26
CA PRO A 89 -18.97 22.67 19.86
C PRO A 89 -19.03 23.91 20.75
N ALA A 90 -20.24 24.40 21.00
CA ALA A 90 -20.47 25.53 21.90
C ALA A 90 -20.18 25.20 23.38
N ALA A 91 -19.97 23.93 23.73
CA ALA A 91 -19.68 23.45 25.07
C ALA A 91 -18.17 23.19 25.27
N GLU A 92 -17.74 23.07 26.53
CA GLU A 92 -16.37 22.67 26.87
C GLU A 92 -16.05 21.28 26.28
N LEU A 93 -14.85 21.15 25.70
CA LEU A 93 -14.30 19.88 25.20
C LEU A 93 -14.02 18.94 26.37
N SER A 94 -14.63 17.75 26.37
CA SER A 94 -14.33 16.70 27.34
C SER A 94 -13.39 15.62 26.75
N LEU A 95 -12.70 14.88 27.63
CA LEU A 95 -11.88 13.73 27.22
C LEU A 95 -12.69 12.62 26.53
N PRO A 96 -13.90 12.24 26.99
CA PRO A 96 -14.77 11.32 26.25
C PRO A 96 -15.05 11.79 24.82
N ASP A 97 -15.30 13.08 24.60
CA ASP A 97 -15.57 13.60 23.25
C ASP A 97 -14.36 13.42 22.32
N LEU A 98 -13.15 13.51 22.86
CA LEU A 98 -11.91 13.26 22.11
C LEU A 98 -11.76 11.78 21.74
N LEU A 99 -12.04 10.87 22.67
CA LEU A 99 -11.93 9.43 22.47
C LEU A 99 -12.99 8.87 21.50
N HIS A 100 -14.11 9.57 21.34
CA HIS A 100 -15.19 9.22 20.42
C HIS A 100 -15.22 10.11 19.16
N THR A 101 -14.16 10.89 18.92
CA THR A 101 -14.08 11.71 17.71
C THR A 101 -13.96 10.80 16.49
N GLU A 102 -14.95 10.84 15.60
CA GLU A 102 -14.90 10.14 14.31
C GLU A 102 -13.92 10.83 13.35
N HIS A 103 -13.28 10.08 12.46
CA HIS A 103 -12.51 10.66 11.37
C HIS A 103 -13.46 11.17 10.27
N ALA A 104 -13.43 12.48 10.03
CA ALA A 104 -14.25 13.07 8.97
C ALA A 104 -13.69 12.67 7.60
N PRO A 105 -14.51 12.14 6.67
CA PRO A 105 -14.05 11.84 5.34
C PRO A 105 -13.60 13.13 4.64
N TYR A 106 -12.56 13.02 3.82
CA TYR A 106 -12.07 14.14 3.03
C TYR A 106 -13.18 14.70 2.12
N ALA A 107 -13.49 15.99 2.28
CA ALA A 107 -14.58 16.69 1.58
C ALA A 107 -14.10 17.64 0.47
N GLY A 108 -12.81 17.59 0.09
CA GLY A 108 -12.26 18.44 -0.96
C GLY A 108 -12.45 17.86 -2.37
N PRO A 109 -11.83 18.48 -3.40
CA PRO A 109 -11.89 18.00 -4.77
C PRO A 109 -11.48 16.54 -4.91
N THR A 110 -12.24 15.78 -5.70
CA THR A 110 -11.97 14.37 -6.02
C THR A 110 -11.51 14.24 -7.48
N PRO A 111 -10.22 14.44 -7.79
CA PRO A 111 -9.70 14.26 -9.15
C PRO A 111 -9.91 12.83 -9.64
N LEU A 112 -10.09 12.65 -10.95
CA LEU A 112 -10.16 11.32 -11.55
C LEU A 112 -8.82 10.61 -11.38
N VAL A 113 -8.83 9.41 -10.81
CA VAL A 113 -7.66 8.56 -10.65
C VAL A 113 -7.79 7.35 -11.57
N THR A 114 -6.80 7.12 -12.42
CA THR A 114 -6.63 5.83 -13.12
C THR A 114 -5.73 4.94 -12.27
N VAL A 115 -6.27 3.84 -11.75
CA VAL A 115 -5.47 2.74 -11.20
C VAL A 115 -5.07 1.81 -12.34
N ALA A 116 -3.77 1.69 -12.57
CA ALA A 116 -3.19 0.87 -13.62
C ALA A 116 -2.47 -0.34 -13.04
N VAL A 117 -2.81 -1.53 -13.51
CA VAL A 117 -2.13 -2.79 -13.18
C VAL A 117 -1.54 -3.38 -14.46
N CYS A 118 -0.24 -3.64 -14.44
CA CYS A 118 0.46 -4.30 -15.53
C CYS A 118 0.65 -5.76 -15.17
N THR A 119 0.18 -6.66 -16.02
CA THR A 119 0.17 -8.10 -15.75
C THR A 119 0.68 -8.88 -16.96
N ARG A 120 1.15 -10.11 -16.74
CA ARG A 120 1.50 -11.05 -17.80
C ARG A 120 1.38 -12.48 -17.31
N ASP A 121 0.43 -13.22 -17.85
CA ASP A 121 0.26 -14.66 -17.58
C ASP A 121 0.14 -15.01 -16.07
N ARG A 122 -0.46 -14.11 -15.26
CA ARG A 122 -0.63 -14.22 -13.79
C ARG A 122 -2.10 -14.08 -13.37
N THR A 123 -2.97 -14.88 -13.98
CA THR A 123 -4.43 -14.69 -13.85
C THR A 123 -4.97 -14.93 -12.44
N GLU A 124 -4.39 -15.86 -11.65
CA GLU A 124 -4.85 -16.09 -10.28
C GLU A 124 -4.52 -14.90 -9.36
N ASP A 125 -3.26 -14.43 -9.39
CA ASP A 125 -2.83 -13.27 -8.60
C ASP A 125 -3.63 -12.03 -9.00
N LEU A 126 -3.79 -11.81 -10.30
CA LEU A 126 -4.57 -10.68 -10.82
C LEU A 126 -6.03 -10.72 -10.33
N ALA A 127 -6.66 -11.90 -10.23
CA ALA A 127 -8.02 -12.00 -9.72
C ALA A 127 -8.11 -11.55 -8.25
N LEU A 128 -7.12 -11.90 -7.41
CA LEU A 128 -7.04 -11.42 -6.02
C LEU A 128 -6.86 -9.90 -5.96
N CYS A 129 -5.98 -9.35 -6.81
CA CYS A 129 -5.79 -7.90 -6.94
C CYS A 129 -7.10 -7.20 -7.37
N LEU A 130 -7.79 -7.72 -8.38
CA LEU A 130 -9.05 -7.16 -8.88
C LEU A 130 -10.18 -7.22 -7.85
N ASP A 131 -10.26 -8.29 -7.06
CA ASP A 131 -11.22 -8.39 -5.95
C ASP A 131 -10.95 -7.30 -4.91
N ALA A 132 -9.69 -6.99 -4.61
CA ALA A 132 -9.31 -5.88 -3.72
C ALA A 132 -9.64 -4.52 -4.32
N LEU A 133 -9.33 -4.31 -5.61
CA LEU A 133 -9.64 -3.07 -6.34
C LEU A 133 -11.14 -2.80 -6.40
N ALA A 134 -11.98 -3.84 -6.48
CA ALA A 134 -13.43 -3.71 -6.46
C ALA A 134 -13.98 -3.18 -5.12
N GLN A 135 -13.20 -3.23 -4.04
CA GLN A 135 -13.56 -2.71 -2.71
C GLN A 135 -13.11 -1.26 -2.48
N LEU A 136 -12.48 -0.61 -3.45
CA LEU A 136 -12.00 0.77 -3.33
C LEU A 136 -13.17 1.74 -3.09
N ARG A 137 -13.02 2.58 -2.06
CA ARG A 137 -14.01 3.58 -1.65
C ARG A 137 -13.68 4.94 -2.25
N TYR A 138 -13.73 5.02 -3.58
CA TYR A 138 -13.45 6.25 -4.32
C TYR A 138 -14.30 6.35 -5.59
N ALA A 139 -15.09 7.42 -5.70
CA ALA A 139 -16.09 7.54 -6.77
C ALA A 139 -15.50 7.88 -8.15
N ALA A 140 -14.49 8.75 -8.19
CA ALA A 140 -13.86 9.21 -9.43
C ALA A 140 -12.71 8.26 -9.84
N LEU A 141 -13.04 7.00 -10.10
CA LEU A 141 -12.08 5.93 -10.32
C LEU A 141 -12.21 5.31 -11.72
N GLU A 142 -11.06 5.11 -12.36
CA GLU A 142 -10.90 4.24 -13.53
C GLU A 142 -9.93 3.11 -13.18
N ILE A 143 -10.29 1.86 -13.48
CA ILE A 143 -9.38 0.72 -13.34
C ILE A 143 -8.98 0.26 -14.75
N LEU A 144 -7.66 0.20 -15.00
CA LEU A 144 -7.06 -0.17 -16.27
C LEU A 144 -6.08 -1.32 -16.09
N ILE A 145 -6.34 -2.43 -16.78
CA ILE A 145 -5.45 -3.58 -16.85
C ILE A 145 -4.69 -3.51 -18.17
N VAL A 146 -3.36 -3.54 -18.07
CA VAL A 146 -2.45 -3.65 -19.21
C VAL A 146 -1.86 -5.06 -19.23
N ASP A 147 -2.33 -5.87 -20.16
CA ASP A 147 -1.84 -7.22 -20.37
C ASP A 147 -0.62 -7.20 -21.30
N ASN A 148 0.54 -7.52 -20.74
CA ASN A 148 1.83 -7.29 -21.36
C ASN A 148 2.38 -8.53 -22.06
N ALA A 149 2.29 -8.54 -23.39
CA ALA A 149 2.73 -9.63 -24.25
C ALA A 149 2.26 -11.01 -23.75
N PRO A 150 0.95 -11.19 -23.48
CA PRO A 150 0.43 -12.43 -22.93
C PRO A 150 0.63 -13.59 -23.89
N SER A 151 0.86 -14.78 -23.32
CA SER A 151 1.01 -16.03 -24.07
C SER A 151 -0.32 -16.59 -24.59
N ASN A 152 -1.43 -16.19 -23.99
CA ASN A 152 -2.79 -16.64 -24.31
C ASN A 152 -3.82 -15.56 -23.93
N ASP A 153 -5.12 -15.81 -24.12
CA ASP A 153 -6.18 -14.82 -23.88
C ASP A 153 -6.89 -14.98 -22.51
N ALA A 154 -6.25 -15.66 -21.54
CA ALA A 154 -6.85 -15.93 -20.23
C ALA A 154 -7.12 -14.65 -19.43
N THR A 155 -6.20 -13.69 -19.44
CA THR A 155 -6.39 -12.38 -18.78
C THR A 155 -7.58 -11.65 -19.37
N GLU A 156 -7.67 -11.53 -20.70
CA GLU A 156 -8.80 -10.88 -21.36
C GLU A 156 -10.13 -11.58 -21.01
N SER A 157 -10.13 -12.91 -21.01
CA SER A 157 -11.30 -13.72 -20.65
C SER A 157 -11.73 -13.48 -19.21
N LEU A 158 -10.78 -13.41 -18.25
CA LEU A 158 -11.03 -13.10 -16.86
C LEU A 158 -11.71 -11.72 -16.71
N ILE A 159 -11.15 -10.68 -17.34
CA ILE A 159 -11.70 -9.33 -17.26
C ILE A 159 -13.13 -9.29 -17.84
N ARG A 160 -13.32 -9.82 -19.05
CA ARG A 160 -14.63 -9.76 -19.73
C ARG A 160 -15.74 -10.52 -18.99
N THR A 161 -15.39 -11.61 -18.31
CA THR A 161 -16.38 -12.47 -17.65
C THR A 161 -16.69 -12.07 -16.22
N ARG A 162 -15.67 -11.67 -15.45
CA ARG A 162 -15.81 -11.41 -14.01
C ARG A 162 -15.74 -9.93 -13.63
N TYR A 163 -15.07 -9.10 -14.43
CA TYR A 163 -14.85 -7.68 -14.13
C TYR A 163 -15.18 -6.78 -15.33
N PRO A 164 -16.40 -6.85 -15.91
CA PRO A 164 -16.74 -6.15 -17.16
C PRO A 164 -16.67 -4.61 -17.06
N GLN A 165 -16.64 -4.06 -15.85
CA GLN A 165 -16.44 -2.62 -15.59
C GLN A 165 -14.97 -2.17 -15.71
N VAL A 166 -14.03 -3.11 -15.72
CA VAL A 166 -12.60 -2.83 -15.77
C VAL A 166 -12.14 -2.66 -17.22
N ARG A 167 -11.39 -1.59 -17.50
CA ARG A 167 -10.80 -1.37 -18.83
C ARG A 167 -9.64 -2.35 -19.04
N TYR A 168 -9.59 -2.95 -20.21
CA TYR A 168 -8.52 -3.86 -20.62
C TYR A 168 -7.80 -3.31 -21.85
N CYS A 169 -6.47 -3.38 -21.84
CA CYS A 169 -5.62 -3.04 -22.97
C CYS A 169 -4.49 -4.08 -23.08
N ARG A 170 -4.13 -4.44 -24.32
CA ARG A 170 -2.98 -5.33 -24.60
C ARG A 170 -1.78 -4.50 -25.05
N GLU A 171 -0.62 -4.71 -24.44
CA GLU A 171 0.66 -4.18 -24.93
C GLU A 171 1.47 -5.34 -25.55
N PRO A 172 1.68 -5.35 -26.88
CA PRO A 172 2.31 -6.50 -27.54
C PRO A 172 3.81 -6.64 -27.27
N ARG A 173 4.51 -5.59 -26.82
CA ARG A 173 5.95 -5.65 -26.57
C ARG A 173 6.23 -6.06 -25.12
N PRO A 174 7.02 -7.12 -24.88
CA PRO A 174 7.32 -7.57 -23.52
C PRO A 174 8.18 -6.54 -22.79
N GLY A 175 7.87 -6.32 -21.51
CA GLY A 175 8.62 -5.46 -20.60
C GLY A 175 7.70 -4.55 -19.78
N LEU A 176 7.96 -4.49 -18.47
CA LEU A 176 7.12 -3.72 -17.54
C LEU A 176 7.05 -2.23 -17.89
N SER A 177 8.16 -1.65 -18.35
CA SER A 177 8.20 -0.24 -18.79
C SER A 177 7.32 -0.01 -20.02
N TRP A 178 7.25 -0.96 -20.96
CA TRP A 178 6.30 -0.87 -22.09
C TRP A 178 4.85 -0.88 -21.61
N ALA A 179 4.53 -1.75 -20.66
CA ALA A 179 3.19 -1.84 -20.07
C ALA A 179 2.80 -0.56 -19.30
N ARG A 180 3.71 -0.03 -18.48
CA ARG A 180 3.49 1.24 -17.76
C ARG A 180 3.33 2.41 -18.71
N ASN A 181 4.13 2.46 -19.78
CA ASN A 181 3.99 3.49 -20.82
C ASN A 181 2.65 3.38 -21.56
N ARG A 182 2.19 2.15 -21.85
CA ARG A 182 0.84 1.93 -22.36
C ARG A 182 -0.21 2.47 -21.40
N ALA A 183 -0.11 2.16 -20.11
CA ALA A 183 -1.04 2.68 -19.11
C ALA A 183 -1.08 4.20 -19.09
N ILE A 184 0.07 4.88 -19.17
CA ILE A 184 0.15 6.35 -19.20
C ILE A 184 -0.60 6.93 -20.41
N LEU A 185 -0.49 6.30 -21.57
CA LEU A 185 -1.15 6.74 -22.80
C LEU A 185 -2.65 6.49 -22.80
N GLU A 186 -3.12 5.43 -22.14
CA GLU A 186 -4.53 5.02 -22.11
C GLU A 186 -5.32 5.61 -20.93
N ALA A 187 -4.63 6.08 -19.89
CA ALA A 187 -5.22 6.63 -18.68
C ALA A 187 -5.97 7.93 -18.95
N SER A 188 -7.20 8.02 -18.42
CA SER A 188 -8.00 9.26 -18.49
C SER A 188 -7.84 10.15 -17.26
N GLY A 189 -7.33 9.60 -16.14
CA GLY A 189 -7.19 10.30 -14.87
C GLY A 189 -6.19 11.47 -14.88
N GLU A 190 -6.43 12.42 -13.97
CA GLU A 190 -5.46 13.46 -13.64
C GLU A 190 -4.28 12.89 -12.84
N ILE A 191 -4.54 11.82 -12.10
CA ILE A 191 -3.58 11.03 -11.34
C ILE A 191 -3.57 9.61 -11.91
N ILE A 192 -2.38 9.04 -12.05
CA ILE A 192 -2.18 7.64 -12.41
C ILE A 192 -1.55 6.95 -11.21
N ALA A 193 -2.25 6.00 -10.61
CA ALA A 193 -1.75 5.15 -9.54
C ALA A 193 -1.40 3.77 -10.10
N PHE A 194 -0.20 3.28 -9.79
CA PHE A 194 0.26 1.96 -10.18
C PHE A 194 0.29 1.06 -8.95
N THR A 195 -0.18 -0.17 -9.15
CA THR A 195 -0.02 -1.30 -8.24
C THR A 195 0.32 -2.55 -9.05
N ASP A 196 0.94 -3.53 -8.40
CA ASP A 196 1.31 -4.80 -9.03
C ASP A 196 0.13 -5.80 -8.98
N ASP A 197 0.17 -6.83 -9.83
CA ASP A 197 -0.93 -7.80 -10.01
C ASP A 197 -1.07 -8.81 -8.87
N ASP A 198 -0.14 -8.80 -7.92
CA ASP A 198 -0.14 -9.62 -6.71
C ASP A 198 -0.33 -8.79 -5.43
N VAL A 199 -0.85 -7.57 -5.56
CA VAL A 199 -1.10 -6.66 -4.44
C VAL A 199 -2.59 -6.61 -4.07
N VAL A 200 -2.86 -6.76 -2.77
CA VAL A 200 -4.17 -6.46 -2.16
C VAL A 200 -4.12 -5.04 -1.59
N VAL A 201 -4.80 -4.10 -2.24
CA VAL A 201 -4.83 -2.70 -1.81
C VAL A 201 -5.82 -2.46 -0.66
N ASP A 202 -5.54 -1.44 0.15
CA ASP A 202 -6.47 -0.96 1.16
C ASP A 202 -7.71 -0.30 0.52
N PRO A 203 -8.93 -0.51 1.03
CA PRO A 203 -10.14 0.13 0.50
C PRO A 203 -10.07 1.67 0.41
N ASN A 204 -9.28 2.32 1.29
CA ASN A 204 -9.09 3.76 1.31
C ASN A 204 -7.82 4.22 0.56
N TRP A 205 -7.08 3.32 -0.08
CA TRP A 205 -5.79 3.61 -0.72
C TRP A 205 -5.86 4.77 -1.71
N VAL A 206 -6.81 4.73 -2.64
CA VAL A 206 -6.96 5.79 -3.66
C VAL A 206 -7.42 7.12 -3.03
N ALA A 207 -8.30 7.06 -2.03
CA ALA A 207 -8.75 8.26 -1.32
C ALA A 207 -7.57 8.95 -0.62
N ALA A 208 -6.69 8.19 0.04
CA ALA A 208 -5.50 8.71 0.69
C ALA A 208 -4.48 9.31 -0.31
N LEU A 209 -4.27 8.65 -1.46
CA LEU A 209 -3.43 9.19 -2.54
C LEU A 209 -3.99 10.51 -3.08
N SER A 210 -5.28 10.53 -3.38
CA SER A 210 -5.99 11.70 -3.91
C SER A 210 -5.90 12.88 -2.95
N GLN A 211 -6.26 12.67 -1.68
CA GLN A 211 -6.14 13.69 -0.62
C GLN A 211 -4.70 14.22 -0.52
N THR A 212 -3.70 13.34 -0.55
CA THR A 212 -2.29 13.75 -0.49
C THR A 212 -1.92 14.68 -1.65
N PHE A 213 -2.37 14.40 -2.88
CA PHE A 213 -2.13 15.29 -4.01
C PHE A 213 -2.89 16.61 -3.91
N VAL A 214 -4.09 16.64 -3.34
CA VAL A 214 -4.83 17.91 -3.20
C VAL A 214 -4.22 18.79 -2.11
N GLU A 215 -3.84 18.22 -0.97
CA GLU A 215 -3.16 18.93 0.12
C GLU A 215 -1.75 19.43 -0.29
N ASN A 216 -1.14 18.79 -1.30
CA ASN A 216 0.20 19.12 -1.78
C ASN A 216 0.19 19.38 -3.30
N PRO A 217 -0.28 20.55 -3.75
CA PRO A 217 -0.40 20.87 -5.18
C PRO A 217 0.90 20.78 -5.99
N ASP A 218 2.04 20.95 -5.32
CA ASP A 218 3.38 20.89 -5.89
C ASP A 218 3.99 19.46 -5.90
N ALA A 219 3.38 18.51 -5.19
CA ALA A 219 3.77 17.10 -5.28
C ALA A 219 3.42 16.55 -6.67
N MET A 220 4.42 15.95 -7.33
CA MET A 220 4.28 15.33 -8.66
C MET A 220 4.20 13.80 -8.58
N ALA A 221 4.75 13.21 -7.51
CA ALA A 221 4.75 11.78 -7.25
C ALA A 221 4.45 11.54 -5.77
N VAL A 222 3.74 10.47 -5.48
CA VAL A 222 3.46 9.96 -4.13
C VAL A 222 3.73 8.46 -4.14
N THR A 223 4.41 7.96 -3.13
CA THR A 223 4.58 6.53 -2.87
C THR A 223 3.98 6.23 -1.50
N GLY A 224 3.69 4.97 -1.23
CA GLY A 224 3.05 4.58 0.02
C GLY A 224 3.66 3.37 0.69
N LEU A 225 3.11 3.07 1.87
CA LEU A 225 3.46 1.89 2.64
C LEU A 225 3.08 0.63 1.85
N VAL A 226 3.98 -0.34 1.82
CA VAL A 226 3.71 -1.71 1.38
C VAL A 226 4.05 -2.62 2.54
N VAL A 227 3.06 -3.42 2.93
CA VAL A 227 3.11 -4.33 4.08
C VAL A 227 3.06 -5.77 3.58
N PRO A 228 3.64 -6.74 4.30
CA PRO A 228 3.51 -8.14 3.91
C PRO A 228 2.03 -8.55 4.02
N TYR A 229 1.49 -9.15 2.96
CA TYR A 229 0.15 -9.74 2.99
C TYR A 229 0.10 -10.97 3.91
N GLU A 230 1.16 -11.78 3.89
CA GLU A 230 1.33 -12.97 4.70
C GLU A 230 2.82 -13.25 4.97
N LEU A 231 3.10 -14.05 6.01
CA LEU A 231 4.45 -14.47 6.39
C LEU A 231 4.44 -15.96 6.77
N GLU A 232 4.01 -16.78 5.80
CA GLU A 232 3.75 -18.22 5.94
C GLU A 232 4.92 -19.10 5.51
N THR A 233 5.89 -18.54 4.77
CA THR A 233 7.10 -19.26 4.32
C THR A 233 8.41 -18.57 4.74
N GLU A 234 9.50 -19.35 4.83
CA GLU A 234 10.84 -18.84 5.15
C GLU A 234 11.31 -17.73 4.20
N PRO A 235 11.14 -17.85 2.87
CA PRO A 235 11.49 -16.78 1.95
C PRO A 235 10.71 -15.48 2.20
N GLN A 236 9.43 -15.55 2.55
CA GLN A 236 8.62 -14.35 2.85
C GLN A 236 9.16 -13.63 4.10
N ILE A 237 9.49 -14.37 5.17
CA ILE A 237 10.07 -13.78 6.38
C ILE A 237 11.45 -13.17 6.10
N LEU A 238 12.33 -13.90 5.40
CA LEU A 238 13.66 -13.40 5.05
C LEU A 238 13.57 -12.15 4.17
N PHE A 239 12.63 -12.12 3.22
CA PHE A 239 12.36 -10.95 2.41
C PHE A 239 11.91 -9.78 3.28
N GLU A 240 10.92 -9.95 4.15
CA GLU A 240 10.43 -8.87 5.02
C GLU A 240 11.53 -8.32 5.94
N VAL A 241 12.40 -9.18 6.48
CA VAL A 241 13.48 -8.78 7.40
C VAL A 241 14.62 -8.05 6.68
N HIS A 242 14.99 -8.47 5.46
CA HIS A 242 16.21 -7.99 4.79
C HIS A 242 15.96 -7.11 3.57
N GLY A 243 14.84 -7.30 2.88
CA GLY A 243 14.51 -6.67 1.60
C GLY A 243 13.14 -6.00 1.54
N GLY A 244 12.37 -6.02 2.64
CA GLY A 244 10.99 -5.56 2.69
C GLY A 244 10.80 -4.13 2.18
N PHE A 245 9.58 -3.86 1.72
CA PHE A 245 9.23 -2.57 1.11
C PHE A 245 8.82 -1.50 2.13
N GLY A 246 8.65 -1.87 3.41
CA GLY A 246 8.33 -0.92 4.47
C GLY A 246 9.38 0.18 4.61
N ARG A 247 8.94 1.44 4.59
CA ARG A 247 9.79 2.64 4.80
C ARG A 247 9.42 3.41 6.07
N GLY A 248 8.72 2.74 6.99
CA GLY A 248 8.18 3.34 8.21
C GLY A 248 6.80 3.97 8.01
N PHE A 249 6.27 4.48 9.12
CA PHE A 249 4.90 5.03 9.21
C PHE A 249 4.89 6.57 9.22
N GLU A 250 6.07 7.19 9.15
CA GLU A 250 6.20 8.64 9.11
C GLU A 250 6.14 9.14 7.67
N ARG A 251 5.29 10.16 7.44
CA ARG A 251 5.21 10.84 6.14
C ARG A 251 6.53 11.56 5.86
N GLN A 252 7.13 11.28 4.72
CA GLN A 252 8.35 11.95 4.25
C GLN A 252 8.05 12.80 3.02
N ARG A 253 8.61 14.02 2.98
CA ARG A 253 8.53 14.91 1.82
C ARG A 253 9.92 15.08 1.23
N TYR A 254 10.02 14.81 -0.07
CA TYR A 254 11.27 14.94 -0.82
C TYR A 254 11.17 16.13 -1.76
N GLN A 255 12.02 17.14 -1.54
CA GLN A 255 12.15 18.29 -2.40
C GLN A 255 13.63 18.54 -2.69
N ILE A 256 13.98 18.66 -3.97
CA ILE A 256 15.35 18.95 -4.38
C ILE A 256 15.45 20.45 -4.62
N GLU A 257 16.07 21.18 -3.71
CA GLU A 257 16.18 22.64 -3.75
C GLU A 257 17.57 23.12 -4.17
N GLY A 258 18.58 22.24 -4.18
CA GLY A 258 19.97 22.60 -4.47
C GLY A 258 20.72 21.63 -5.39
N LYS A 259 21.78 22.13 -6.05
CA LYS A 259 22.65 21.34 -6.94
C LYS A 259 23.28 20.12 -6.24
N TRP A 260 23.67 20.26 -4.98
CA TRP A 260 24.24 19.17 -4.17
C TRP A 260 23.22 18.06 -3.87
N GLN A 261 21.99 18.44 -3.50
CA GLN A 261 20.90 17.47 -3.25
C GLN A 261 20.53 16.70 -4.52
N ARG A 262 20.62 17.36 -5.69
CA ARG A 262 20.44 16.72 -7.00
C ARG A 262 21.50 15.65 -7.24
N GLN A 263 22.78 15.99 -7.02
CA GLN A 263 23.89 15.03 -7.12
C GLN A 263 23.72 13.85 -6.16
N THR A 264 23.37 14.08 -4.89
CA THR A 264 23.15 12.99 -3.93
C THR A 264 21.92 12.14 -4.27
N ALA A 265 20.83 12.75 -4.76
CA ALA A 265 19.65 12.02 -5.22
C ALA A 265 19.97 11.08 -6.39
N HIS A 266 20.91 11.44 -7.28
CA HIS A 266 21.37 10.56 -8.35
C HIS A 266 22.14 9.32 -7.84
N TYR A 267 22.76 9.39 -6.67
CA TYR A 267 23.47 8.26 -6.06
C TYR A 267 22.59 7.37 -5.18
N HIS A 268 21.41 7.84 -4.80
CA HIS A 268 20.44 7.05 -4.05
C HIS A 268 19.49 6.33 -5.02
N GLY A 269 19.43 5.00 -4.93
CA GLY A 269 18.51 4.21 -5.74
C GLY A 269 17.04 4.62 -5.52
N ALA A 270 16.21 4.47 -6.56
CA ALA A 270 14.79 4.84 -6.56
C ALA A 270 14.01 4.20 -5.39
N GLY A 271 14.44 3.02 -4.94
CA GLY A 271 13.89 2.29 -3.79
C GLY A 271 13.87 3.08 -2.47
N LYS A 272 14.66 4.16 -2.32
CA LYS A 272 14.59 5.05 -1.15
C LYS A 272 13.28 5.84 -1.11
N PHE A 273 12.72 6.18 -2.27
CA PHE A 273 11.49 6.96 -2.38
C PHE A 273 10.26 6.06 -2.28
N GLY A 274 10.34 4.78 -2.63
CA GLY A 274 9.24 3.84 -2.54
C GLY A 274 9.43 2.66 -3.48
N THR A 275 8.35 1.92 -3.73
CA THR A 275 8.33 0.75 -4.61
C THR A 275 7.29 0.91 -5.71
N GLY A 276 7.46 0.19 -6.82
CA GLY A 276 6.53 0.18 -7.95
C GLY A 276 5.14 -0.34 -7.62
N ALA A 277 5.02 -1.14 -6.55
CA ALA A 277 3.78 -1.71 -6.05
C ALA A 277 2.83 -0.68 -5.41
N ASN A 278 3.34 0.49 -5.00
CA ASN A 278 2.52 1.56 -4.41
C ASN A 278 3.11 2.92 -4.76
N MET A 279 2.78 3.38 -5.96
CA MET A 279 3.20 4.68 -6.48
C MET A 279 2.10 5.35 -7.29
N ALA A 280 2.03 6.67 -7.23
CA ALA A 280 1.10 7.45 -8.02
C ALA A 280 1.76 8.74 -8.50
N PHE A 281 1.33 9.21 -9.66
CA PHE A 281 1.89 10.38 -10.32
C PHE A 281 0.78 11.27 -10.83
N ARG A 282 1.01 12.58 -10.83
CA ARG A 282 0.21 13.45 -11.69
C ARG A 282 0.48 13.09 -13.14
N ARG A 283 -0.55 12.88 -13.94
CA ARG A 283 -0.38 12.52 -15.36
C ARG A 283 0.50 13.51 -16.12
N ARG A 284 0.33 14.81 -15.85
CA ARG A 284 1.13 15.90 -16.45
C ARG A 284 2.65 15.79 -16.19
N LEU A 285 3.07 15.00 -15.20
CA LEU A 285 4.51 14.80 -14.93
C LEU A 285 5.20 14.18 -16.16
N PHE A 286 4.53 13.25 -16.84
CA PHE A 286 5.11 12.53 -17.96
C PHE A 286 5.32 13.40 -19.20
N ASP A 287 4.61 14.54 -19.33
CA ASP A 287 4.87 15.55 -20.36
C ASP A 287 6.18 16.32 -20.09
N LEU A 288 6.62 16.37 -18.84
CA LEU A 288 7.81 17.13 -18.41
C LEU A 288 9.08 16.29 -18.42
N ILE A 289 8.98 15.02 -17.99
CA ILE A 289 10.16 14.15 -17.78
C ILE A 289 10.24 12.99 -18.77
N GLY A 290 9.23 12.82 -19.62
CA GLY A 290 9.08 11.66 -20.48
C GLY A 290 8.52 10.44 -19.75
N TYR A 291 8.53 9.30 -20.43
CA TYR A 291 7.98 8.04 -19.93
C TYR A 291 9.06 7.12 -19.32
N PHE A 292 8.67 5.94 -18.83
CA PHE A 292 9.64 4.96 -18.33
C PHE A 292 10.54 4.49 -19.47
N ASP A 293 11.85 4.39 -19.23
CA ASP A 293 12.80 3.90 -20.22
C ASP A 293 12.56 2.39 -20.49
N PRO A 294 12.18 1.99 -21.72
CA PRO A 294 11.91 0.59 -22.04
C PRO A 294 13.13 -0.32 -22.00
N ALA A 295 14.35 0.23 -21.88
CA ALA A 295 15.56 -0.55 -21.67
C ALA A 295 15.69 -1.07 -20.22
N LEU A 296 14.92 -0.52 -19.28
CA LEU A 296 14.97 -0.85 -17.84
C LEU A 296 13.75 -1.67 -17.40
N GLY A 297 13.92 -2.41 -16.31
CA GLY A 297 12.84 -3.11 -15.61
C GLY A 297 12.69 -4.59 -15.98
N VAL A 298 11.75 -5.25 -15.32
CA VAL A 298 11.46 -6.67 -15.51
C VAL A 298 10.99 -6.94 -16.94
N GLY A 299 11.48 -8.04 -17.52
CA GLY A 299 11.23 -8.41 -18.93
C GLY A 299 12.25 -7.84 -19.93
N THR A 300 13.26 -7.10 -19.47
CA THR A 300 14.43 -6.68 -20.27
C THR A 300 15.66 -7.54 -19.94
N VAL A 301 16.74 -7.41 -20.71
CA VAL A 301 18.03 -8.11 -20.44
C VAL A 301 18.59 -7.77 -19.04
N THR A 302 18.21 -6.62 -18.48
CA THR A 302 18.61 -6.22 -17.13
C THR A 302 17.88 -6.99 -16.02
N ASN A 303 16.83 -7.77 -16.35
CA ASN A 303 16.00 -8.58 -15.44
C ASN A 303 15.37 -7.81 -14.26
N GLY A 304 15.32 -6.48 -14.33
CA GLY A 304 14.84 -5.62 -13.25
C GLY A 304 15.98 -4.99 -12.44
N GLY A 305 15.70 -3.83 -11.85
CA GLY A 305 16.62 -3.05 -11.01
C GLY A 305 15.89 -2.47 -9.81
#